data_AF-A0A6P5ZFM0-F1
#
_entry.id   AF-A0A6P5ZFM0-F1
#
_cell.length_a   1.000
_cell.length_b   1.000
_cell.length_c   1.000
_cell.angle_alpha   90.00
_cell.angle_beta   90.00
_cell.angle_gamma   90.00
#
_symmetry.space_group_name_H-M   'P 1'
#
loop_
_entity.id
_entity.type
_entity.pdbx_description
1 polymer ?
#
loop_
_entity_poly.entity_id
_entity_poly.type
_entity_poly.pdbx_seq_one_letter_code
_entity_poly.pdbx_strand_id
1 'polypeptide(L)'
;MRPPSSLKQEFLKKWIMGLQRCSTVKKNMSILERKKAIKLSADVAMASARNGKTCWSRAIIANASKHGSDKHLVEKILGPESERLIAKKVSTGALCNNRIRSKKILKRSWGIRRTRKCAPQVALASFIAKWLVRKRTKVLKSLIPGGEFMNEVCLIEETLDYIISLRAQVDVMRTLASTSEIVNHN
;
A
#
# COMPACT_ATOMS: atom_id res chain seq x y z
N MET A 1 13.52 -7.00 5.51
CA MET A 1 12.58 -5.92 5.93
C MET A 1 13.41 -4.71 6.37
N ARG A 2 13.04 -3.49 5.99
CA ARG A 2 13.75 -2.26 6.44
C ARG A 2 13.47 -2.03 7.94
N PRO A 3 14.46 -1.63 8.77
CA PRO A 3 14.24 -1.46 10.20
C PRO A 3 13.20 -0.37 10.49
N PRO A 4 12.33 -0.56 11.49
CA PRO A 4 11.19 0.33 11.75
C PRO A 4 11.61 1.75 12.14
N SER A 5 12.77 1.92 12.78
CA SER A 5 13.35 3.24 13.12
C SER A 5 13.65 4.07 11.88
N SER A 6 14.28 3.46 10.87
CA SER A 6 14.59 4.14 9.61
C SER A 6 13.34 4.56 8.83
N LEU A 7 12.26 3.77 8.91
CA LEU A 7 10.99 4.11 8.25
C LEU A 7 10.34 5.36 8.85
N LYS A 8 10.32 5.47 10.18
CA LYS A 8 9.80 6.65 10.88
C LYS A 8 10.58 7.90 10.50
N GLN A 9 11.92 7.81 10.45
CA GLN A 9 12.79 8.92 10.08
C GLN A 9 12.61 9.34 8.61
N GLU A 10 12.55 8.37 7.68
CA GLU A 10 12.28 8.64 6.26
C GLU A 10 10.90 9.28 6.07
N PHE A 11 9.88 8.74 6.72
CA PHE A 11 8.53 9.31 6.72
C PHE A 11 8.54 10.75 7.22
N LEU A 12 9.13 11.01 8.39
CA LEU A 12 9.21 12.35 8.98
C LEU A 12 9.91 13.34 8.04
N LYS A 13 11.07 12.96 7.49
CA LYS A 13 11.82 13.80 6.55
C LYS A 13 10.96 14.16 5.34
N LYS A 14 10.29 13.19 4.74
CA LYS A 14 9.40 13.39 3.57
C LYS A 14 8.16 14.21 3.93
N TRP A 15 7.61 14.01 5.13
CA TRP A 15 6.40 14.70 5.56
C TRP A 15 6.65 16.17 5.89
N ILE A 16 7.79 16.52 6.50
CA ILE A 16 8.21 17.91 6.72
C ILE A 16 8.28 18.66 5.38
N MET A 17 8.86 18.05 4.34
CA MET A 17 8.90 18.65 2.99
C MET A 17 7.49 18.92 2.43
N GLY A 18 6.56 17.99 2.66
CA GLY A 18 5.17 18.14 2.24
C GLY A 18 4.42 19.22 3.02
N LEU A 19 4.61 19.29 4.35
CA LEU A 19 3.99 20.30 5.22
C LEU A 19 4.48 21.71 4.89
N GLN A 20 5.78 21.91 4.65
CA GLN A 20 6.32 23.20 4.19
C GLN A 20 5.63 23.69 2.90
N ARG A 21 5.22 22.78 2.01
CA ARG A 21 4.46 23.14 0.81
C ARG A 21 3.01 23.51 1.15
N CYS A 22 2.35 22.77 2.02
CA CYS A 22 1.00 23.11 2.49
C CYS A 22 0.96 24.51 3.13
N SER A 23 1.99 24.89 3.89
CA SER A 23 2.10 26.21 4.51
C SER A 23 2.39 27.33 3.51
N THR A 24 3.14 27.05 2.43
CA THR A 24 3.56 28.06 1.44
C THR A 24 2.57 28.26 0.29
N VAL A 25 1.77 27.25 -0.07
CA VAL A 25 0.96 27.27 -1.31
C VAL A 25 -0.34 28.05 -1.21
N LYS A 26 -0.97 28.14 -0.03
CA LYS A 26 -2.24 28.89 0.12
C LYS A 26 -2.40 29.43 1.54
N LYS A 27 -2.15 30.74 1.70
CA LYS A 27 -2.46 31.48 2.93
C LYS A 27 -3.98 31.48 3.23
N ASN A 28 -4.82 31.31 2.18
CA ASN A 28 -6.28 31.36 2.25
C ASN A 28 -6.97 30.00 1.99
N MET A 29 -6.49 28.91 2.59
CA MET A 29 -7.25 27.63 2.55
C MET A 29 -8.38 27.65 3.59
N SER A 30 -9.53 27.10 3.20
CA SER A 30 -10.54 26.67 4.17
C SER A 30 -9.97 25.56 5.07
N ILE A 31 -10.57 25.39 6.26
CA ILE A 31 -10.17 24.34 7.20
C ILE A 31 -10.25 22.95 6.55
N LEU A 32 -11.28 22.72 5.73
CA LEU A 32 -11.48 21.45 5.02
C LEU A 32 -10.37 21.18 4.00
N GLU A 33 -9.97 22.19 3.22
CA GLU A 33 -8.87 22.07 2.27
C GLU A 33 -7.54 21.85 2.97
N ARG A 34 -7.29 22.56 4.07
CA ARG A 34 -6.08 22.38 4.90
C ARG A 34 -6.00 20.96 5.43
N LYS A 35 -7.10 20.42 5.95
CA LYS A 35 -7.18 19.01 6.41
C LYS A 35 -6.89 18.03 5.27
N LYS A 36 -7.48 18.24 4.09
CA LYS A 36 -7.23 17.39 2.91
C LYS A 36 -5.76 17.45 2.47
N ALA A 37 -5.16 18.64 2.44
CA ALA A 37 -3.77 18.84 2.06
C ALA A 37 -2.80 18.18 3.04
N ILE A 38 -3.03 18.30 4.35
CA ILE A 38 -2.24 17.62 5.38
C ILE A 38 -2.33 16.11 5.23
N LYS A 39 -3.54 15.58 5.05
CA LYS A 39 -3.76 14.14 4.84
C LYS A 39 -3.01 13.64 3.60
N LEU A 40 -3.19 14.32 2.47
CA LEU A 40 -2.54 13.95 1.21
C LEU A 40 -1.01 14.01 1.34
N SER A 41 -0.47 15.05 1.97
CA SER A 41 0.96 15.17 2.26
C SER A 41 1.48 13.98 3.08
N ALA A 42 0.73 13.55 4.11
CA ALA A 42 1.09 12.39 4.92
C ALA A 42 1.03 11.09 4.10
N ASP A 43 -0.03 10.87 3.32
CA ASP A 43 -0.21 9.67 2.49
C ASP A 43 0.92 9.55 1.45
N VAL A 44 1.27 10.66 0.77
CA VAL A 44 2.36 10.71 -0.20
C VAL A 44 3.72 10.53 0.46
N ALA A 45 3.96 11.13 1.64
CA ALA A 45 5.19 10.94 2.38
C ALA A 45 5.39 9.48 2.84
N MET A 46 4.33 8.84 3.35
CA MET A 46 4.36 7.43 3.74
C MET A 46 4.65 6.52 2.53
N ALA A 47 4.01 6.77 1.39
CA ALA A 47 4.27 6.02 0.17
C ALA A 47 5.69 6.25 -0.38
N SER A 48 6.18 7.49 -0.35
CA SER A 48 7.53 7.87 -0.77
C SER A 48 8.61 7.24 0.11
N ALA A 49 8.36 7.11 1.42
CA ALA A 49 9.26 6.43 2.35
C ALA A 49 9.44 4.93 2.01
N ARG A 50 8.56 4.31 1.22
CA ARG A 50 8.76 2.95 0.67
C ARG A 50 9.50 2.91 -0.67
N ASN A 51 9.94 4.05 -1.19
CA ASN A 51 10.66 4.17 -2.45
C ASN A 51 9.93 3.48 -3.63
N GLY A 52 8.58 3.49 -3.63
CA GLY A 52 7.77 2.87 -4.68
C GLY A 52 7.93 1.35 -4.84
N LYS A 53 8.53 0.65 -3.86
CA LYS A 53 8.80 -0.80 -3.93
C LYS A 53 7.51 -1.62 -3.81
N THR A 54 6.57 -1.16 -2.99
CA THR A 54 5.29 -1.82 -2.72
C THR A 54 4.19 -1.39 -3.68
N CYS A 55 3.32 -2.33 -4.06
CA CYS A 55 2.14 -2.07 -4.89
C CYS A 55 1.24 -1.00 -4.26
N TRP A 56 0.99 -1.07 -2.95
CA TRP A 56 0.17 -0.07 -2.27
C TRP A 56 0.77 1.34 -2.34
N SER A 57 2.09 1.47 -2.18
CA SER A 57 2.77 2.77 -2.25
C SER A 57 2.65 3.40 -3.65
N ARG A 58 2.75 2.59 -4.70
CA ARG A 58 2.58 3.04 -6.08
C ARG A 58 1.13 3.45 -6.35
N ALA A 59 0.16 2.72 -5.81
CA ALA A 59 -1.26 3.05 -5.95
C ALA A 59 -1.58 4.42 -5.32
N ILE A 60 -1.05 4.72 -4.12
CA ILE A 60 -1.21 6.02 -3.48
C ILE A 60 -0.59 7.13 -4.33
N ILE A 61 0.66 6.99 -4.76
CA ILE A 61 1.37 7.98 -5.58
C ILE A 61 0.64 8.21 -6.90
N ALA A 62 0.19 7.14 -7.56
CA ALA A 62 -0.55 7.21 -8.81
C ALA A 62 -1.88 7.97 -8.62
N ASN A 63 -2.63 7.69 -7.55
CA ASN A 63 -3.87 8.39 -7.25
C ASN A 63 -3.66 9.87 -6.94
N ALA A 64 -2.63 10.22 -6.17
CA ALA A 64 -2.29 11.61 -5.87
C ALA A 64 -1.87 12.39 -7.13
N SER A 65 -1.25 11.72 -8.12
CA SER A 65 -0.82 12.35 -9.37
C SER A 65 -1.96 12.69 -10.35
N LYS A 66 -3.18 12.18 -10.12
CA LYS A 66 -4.34 12.42 -11.01
C LYS A 66 -4.89 13.83 -10.90
N HIS A 67 -4.74 14.48 -9.74
CA HIS A 67 -5.21 15.85 -9.52
C HIS A 67 -4.10 16.86 -9.82
N GLY A 68 -4.36 17.83 -10.70
CA GLY A 68 -3.35 18.77 -11.17
C GLY A 68 -2.66 19.60 -10.07
N SER A 69 -3.38 19.99 -9.02
CA SER A 69 -2.83 20.72 -7.86
C SER A 69 -1.87 19.88 -7.01
N ASP A 70 -2.08 18.57 -7.02
CA ASP A 70 -1.46 17.62 -6.11
C ASP A 70 -0.21 17.00 -6.73
N LYS A 71 -0.11 17.05 -8.07
CA LYS A 71 1.05 16.64 -8.86
C LYS A 71 2.35 17.29 -8.36
N HIS A 72 2.33 18.60 -8.11
CA HIS A 72 3.52 19.33 -7.65
C HIS A 72 3.94 18.92 -6.22
N LEU A 73 2.98 18.54 -5.36
CA LEU A 73 3.29 18.01 -4.02
C LEU A 73 4.00 16.65 -4.14
N VAL A 74 3.47 15.77 -5.00
CA VAL A 74 4.04 14.45 -5.27
C VAL A 74 5.47 14.58 -5.79
N GLU A 75 5.69 15.40 -6.81
CA GLU A 75 7.00 15.61 -7.44
C GLU A 75 8.07 16.06 -6.44
N LYS A 76 7.74 17.02 -5.56
CA LYS A 76 8.68 17.54 -4.56
C LYS A 76 8.97 16.55 -3.42
N ILE A 77 7.98 15.79 -2.96
CA ILE A 77 8.18 14.76 -1.94
C ILE A 77 8.97 13.56 -2.51
N LEU A 78 8.74 13.21 -3.79
CA LEU A 78 9.49 12.15 -4.45
C LEU A 78 10.93 12.56 -4.75
N GLY A 79 11.15 13.81 -5.19
CA GLY A 79 12.44 14.29 -5.68
C GLY A 79 12.81 13.70 -7.06
N PRO A 80 13.86 14.23 -7.72
CA PRO A 80 14.28 13.79 -9.05
C PRO A 80 14.77 12.33 -9.10
N GLU A 81 15.29 11.78 -7.99
CA GLU A 81 15.69 10.36 -7.91
C GLU A 81 14.55 9.36 -8.13
N SER A 82 13.30 9.78 -7.91
CA SER A 82 12.13 8.91 -8.02
C SER A 82 11.37 9.06 -9.35
N GLU A 83 11.76 9.96 -10.24
CA GLU A 83 11.21 10.01 -11.61
C GLU A 83 11.51 8.71 -12.38
N ARG A 84 12.61 8.01 -12.07
CA ARG A 84 12.88 6.65 -12.57
C ARG A 84 11.83 5.61 -12.13
N LEU A 85 11.12 5.85 -11.04
CA LEU A 85 10.05 4.96 -10.54
C LEU A 85 8.70 5.28 -11.18
N ILE A 86 8.47 6.55 -11.58
CA ILE A 86 7.30 6.96 -12.36
C ILE A 86 7.49 6.62 -13.85
N ALA A 87 8.69 6.73 -14.41
CA ALA A 87 9.02 6.37 -15.79
C ALA A 87 8.94 4.86 -16.08
N LYS A 88 8.94 4.01 -15.04
CA LYS A 88 8.53 2.60 -15.16
C LYS A 88 7.02 2.40 -15.40
N LYS A 89 6.26 3.48 -15.65
CA LYS A 89 4.90 3.49 -16.23
C LYS A 89 4.85 2.94 -17.67
N VAL A 90 5.39 1.75 -17.91
CA VAL A 90 5.01 0.88 -19.04
C VAL A 90 5.10 -0.60 -18.65
N SER A 91 5.77 -0.96 -17.54
CA SER A 91 5.93 -2.36 -17.13
C SER A 91 4.98 -2.78 -15.99
N THR A 92 3.74 -2.28 -15.96
CA THR A 92 2.74 -2.74 -14.98
C THR A 92 2.33 -4.21 -15.20
N GLY A 93 2.83 -4.87 -16.25
CA GLY A 93 2.58 -6.28 -16.54
C GLY A 93 3.57 -7.29 -15.94
N ALA A 94 4.58 -6.89 -15.16
CA ALA A 94 5.75 -7.77 -14.94
C ALA A 94 6.29 -7.93 -13.51
N LEU A 95 5.51 -7.66 -12.46
CA LEU A 95 5.96 -7.98 -11.09
C LEU A 95 4.91 -8.67 -10.21
N CYS A 96 4.17 -9.63 -10.77
CA CYS A 96 3.48 -10.68 -10.01
C CYS A 96 3.19 -11.94 -10.83
N ASN A 97 3.76 -12.07 -12.04
CA ASN A 97 3.61 -13.27 -12.85
C ASN A 97 4.62 -14.33 -12.38
N ASN A 98 4.26 -15.09 -11.35
CA ASN A 98 4.72 -16.46 -11.30
C ASN A 98 4.13 -17.15 -12.53
N ARG A 99 4.86 -17.12 -13.66
CA ARG A 99 4.56 -17.96 -14.81
C ARG A 99 4.67 -19.40 -14.32
N ILE A 100 3.54 -19.96 -13.91
CA ILE A 100 3.38 -21.41 -13.87
C ILE A 100 3.46 -21.84 -15.32
N ARG A 101 4.69 -22.15 -15.78
CA ARG A 101 4.94 -22.80 -17.05
C ARG A 101 4.29 -24.16 -16.93
N SER A 102 3.08 -24.28 -17.43
CA SER A 102 2.35 -25.54 -17.53
C SER A 102 3.20 -26.49 -18.35
N LYS A 103 3.98 -27.34 -17.66
CA LYS A 103 4.62 -28.49 -18.29
C LYS A 103 3.46 -29.37 -18.76
N LYS A 104 3.36 -29.50 -20.08
CA LYS A 104 2.46 -30.41 -20.78
C LYS A 104 2.84 -31.83 -20.36
N ILE A 105 2.27 -32.32 -19.26
CA ILE A 105 2.38 -33.73 -18.88
C ILE A 105 1.33 -34.47 -19.70
N LEU A 106 1.82 -35.22 -20.70
CA LEU A 106 1.02 -36.14 -21.48
C LEU A 106 0.28 -37.09 -20.52
N LYS A 107 -1.05 -37.12 -20.65
CA LYS A 107 -1.93 -38.05 -19.95
C LYS A 107 -1.51 -39.47 -20.28
N ARG A 108 -0.89 -40.18 -19.34
CA ARG A 108 -0.74 -41.64 -19.37
C ARG A 108 -1.76 -42.23 -18.39
N SER A 109 -2.75 -42.89 -18.97
CA SER A 109 -3.73 -43.85 -18.41
C SER A 109 -4.32 -43.61 -17.01
N TRP A 110 -5.64 -43.47 -16.99
CA TRP A 110 -6.50 -43.61 -15.80
C TRP A 110 -6.40 -45.03 -15.23
N GLY A 111 -5.48 -45.24 -14.30
CA GLY A 111 -5.60 -46.32 -13.33
C GLY A 111 -6.72 -45.97 -12.37
N ILE A 112 -7.82 -46.73 -12.41
CA ILE A 112 -8.93 -46.70 -11.45
C ILE A 112 -8.34 -47.02 -10.06
N ARG A 113 -7.90 -46.00 -9.33
CA ARG A 113 -7.63 -46.12 -7.90
C ARG A 113 -8.91 -45.73 -7.19
N ARG A 114 -9.55 -46.72 -6.58
CA ARG A 114 -10.75 -46.58 -5.74
C ARG A 114 -10.56 -45.40 -4.78
N THR A 115 -11.18 -44.27 -5.07
CA THR A 115 -11.26 -43.15 -4.13
C THR A 115 -12.11 -43.62 -2.96
N ARG A 116 -11.49 -43.75 -1.78
CA ARG A 116 -12.25 -43.80 -0.52
C ARG A 116 -13.18 -42.58 -0.52
N LYS A 117 -14.49 -42.81 -0.51
CA LYS A 117 -15.51 -41.76 -0.35
C LYS A 117 -15.26 -41.10 1.01
N CYS A 118 -14.43 -40.07 1.07
CA CYS A 118 -14.36 -39.21 2.23
C CYS A 118 -15.67 -38.43 2.33
N ALA A 119 -16.23 -38.41 3.54
CA ALA A 119 -17.61 -38.03 3.83
C ALA A 119 -18.01 -36.63 3.28
N PRO A 120 -19.27 -36.45 2.83
CA PRO A 120 -19.81 -35.18 2.32
C PRO A 120 -19.56 -33.97 3.25
N GLN A 121 -19.50 -34.22 4.56
CA GLN A 121 -19.25 -33.19 5.58
C GLN A 121 -17.86 -32.52 5.45
N VAL A 122 -16.80 -33.27 5.11
CA VAL A 122 -15.46 -32.70 4.95
C VAL A 122 -15.40 -31.79 3.72
N ALA A 123 -16.09 -32.18 2.63
CA ALA A 123 -16.22 -31.36 1.44
C ALA A 123 -17.01 -30.06 1.69
N LEU A 124 -18.08 -30.14 2.48
CA LEU A 124 -18.88 -28.98 2.91
C LEU A 124 -18.06 -28.04 3.79
N ALA A 125 -17.33 -28.55 4.78
CA ALA A 125 -16.47 -27.75 5.64
C ALA A 125 -15.38 -27.03 4.84
N SER A 126 -14.73 -27.73 3.89
CA SER A 126 -13.76 -27.12 2.96
C SER A 126 -14.41 -26.05 2.07
N PHE A 127 -15.64 -26.26 1.60
CA PHE A 127 -16.36 -25.26 0.81
C PHE A 127 -16.66 -24.00 1.63
N ILE A 128 -17.19 -24.16 2.85
CA ILE A 128 -17.47 -23.05 3.77
C ILE A 128 -16.18 -22.28 4.07
N ALA A 129 -15.09 -22.98 4.38
CA ALA A 129 -13.79 -22.35 4.62
C ALA A 129 -13.30 -21.54 3.41
N LYS A 130 -13.35 -22.11 2.19
CA LYS A 130 -12.97 -21.40 0.95
C LYS A 130 -13.86 -20.18 0.70
N TRP A 131 -15.16 -20.29 0.97
CA TRP A 131 -16.09 -19.18 0.80
C TRP A 131 -15.80 -18.03 1.79
N LEU A 132 -15.57 -18.35 3.06
CA LEU A 132 -15.19 -17.37 4.09
C LEU A 132 -13.86 -16.68 3.73
N VAL A 133 -12.86 -17.44 3.29
CA VAL A 133 -11.58 -16.88 2.82
C VAL A 133 -11.82 -15.93 1.65
N ARG A 134 -12.58 -16.34 0.62
CA ARG A 134 -12.90 -15.47 -0.52
C ARG A 134 -13.60 -14.17 -0.09
N LYS A 135 -14.54 -14.24 0.85
CA LYS A 135 -15.22 -13.05 1.39
C LYS A 135 -14.24 -12.12 2.11
N ARG A 136 -13.40 -12.65 2.99
CA ARG A 136 -12.38 -11.87 3.71
C ARG A 136 -11.33 -11.28 2.77
N THR A 137 -10.87 -12.04 1.78
CA THR A 137 -9.95 -11.56 0.75
C THR A 137 -10.54 -10.39 -0.02
N LYS A 138 -11.83 -10.42 -0.38
CA LYS A 138 -12.49 -9.29 -1.04
C LYS A 138 -12.48 -8.02 -0.18
N VAL A 139 -12.79 -8.16 1.11
CA VAL A 139 -12.73 -7.03 2.05
C VAL A 139 -11.30 -6.50 2.15
N LEU A 140 -10.31 -7.38 2.31
CA LEU A 140 -8.92 -6.98 2.42
C LEU A 140 -8.44 -6.24 1.15
N LYS A 141 -8.82 -6.70 -0.04
CA LYS A 141 -8.53 -6.02 -1.30
C LYS A 141 -9.06 -4.58 -1.35
N SER A 142 -10.23 -4.31 -0.78
CA SER A 142 -10.79 -2.95 -0.70
C SER A 142 -10.14 -2.04 0.35
N LEU A 143 -9.44 -2.62 1.32
CA LEU A 143 -8.77 -1.86 2.40
C LEU A 143 -7.35 -1.44 2.01
N ILE A 144 -6.67 -2.25 1.22
CA ILE A 144 -5.30 -1.98 0.80
C ILE A 144 -5.32 -1.14 -0.48
N PRO A 145 -4.61 0.01 -0.53
CA PRO A 145 -4.52 0.80 -1.75
C PRO A 145 -4.05 -0.05 -2.95
N GLY A 146 -4.87 -0.13 -4.01
CA GLY A 146 -4.58 -0.95 -5.19
C GLY A 146 -4.70 -2.46 -4.96
N GLY A 147 -5.28 -2.89 -3.85
CA GLY A 147 -5.47 -4.29 -3.48
C GLY A 147 -6.37 -5.06 -4.46
N GLU A 148 -7.24 -4.37 -5.19
CA GLU A 148 -8.12 -4.97 -6.20
C GLU A 148 -7.33 -5.76 -7.26
N PHE A 149 -6.15 -5.23 -7.62
CA PHE A 149 -5.26 -5.76 -8.65
C PHE A 149 -4.22 -6.77 -8.13
N MET A 150 -4.23 -7.08 -6.83
CA MET A 150 -3.25 -8.00 -6.22
C MET A 150 -3.73 -9.46 -6.27
N ASN A 151 -2.78 -10.40 -6.40
CA ASN A 151 -3.06 -11.83 -6.14
C ASN A 151 -3.09 -12.09 -4.62
N GLU A 152 -3.57 -13.26 -4.19
CA GLU A 152 -3.77 -13.55 -2.76
C GLU A 152 -2.47 -13.52 -1.94
N VAL A 153 -1.35 -14.02 -2.49
CA VAL A 153 -0.07 -14.07 -1.78
C VAL A 153 0.51 -12.66 -1.61
N CYS A 154 0.61 -11.90 -2.71
CA CYS A 154 1.09 -10.52 -2.68
C CYS A 154 0.19 -9.63 -1.81
N LEU A 155 -1.12 -9.89 -1.77
CA LEU A 155 -2.05 -9.12 -0.93
C LEU A 155 -1.67 -9.22 0.56
N ILE A 156 -1.29 -10.39 1.04
CA ILE A 156 -0.88 -10.57 2.45
C ILE A 156 0.45 -9.86 2.72
N GLU A 157 1.44 -10.00 1.84
CA GLU A 157 2.74 -9.33 1.98
C GLU A 157 2.60 -7.80 1.99
N GLU A 158 1.82 -7.26 1.06
CA GLU A 158 1.54 -5.83 0.94
C GLU A 158 0.71 -5.33 2.15
N THR A 159 -0.21 -6.13 2.67
CA THR A 159 -0.97 -5.82 3.88
C THR A 159 -0.05 -5.68 5.09
N LEU A 160 0.88 -6.62 5.28
CA LEU A 160 1.83 -6.57 6.39
C LEU A 160 2.70 -5.32 6.30
N ASP A 161 3.22 -5.01 5.12
CA ASP A 161 4.04 -3.80 4.93
C ASP A 161 3.22 -2.51 5.15
N TYR A 162 1.96 -2.48 4.69
CA TYR A 162 1.07 -1.34 4.88
C TYR A 162 0.73 -1.12 6.36
N ILE A 163 0.46 -2.18 7.14
CA ILE A 163 0.24 -2.08 8.59
C ILE A 163 1.46 -1.47 9.29
N ILE A 164 2.67 -1.92 8.95
CA ILE A 164 3.91 -1.37 9.52
C ILE A 164 4.04 0.12 9.17
N SER A 165 3.70 0.50 7.94
CA SER A 165 3.76 1.88 7.48
C SER A 165 2.75 2.78 8.18
N LEU A 166 1.51 2.31 8.34
CA LEU A 166 0.47 3.01 9.09
C LEU A 166 0.86 3.22 10.56
N ARG A 167 1.44 2.21 11.21
CA ARG A 167 1.94 2.35 12.58
C ARG A 167 3.04 3.41 12.66
N ALA A 168 4.01 3.37 11.76
CA ALA A 168 5.07 4.38 11.71
C ALA A 168 4.54 5.80 11.48
N GLN A 169 3.58 5.96 10.56
CA GLN A 169 2.90 7.23 10.31
C GLN A 169 2.22 7.75 11.58
N VAL A 170 1.37 6.93 12.22
CA VAL A 170 0.62 7.32 13.42
C VAL A 170 1.56 7.67 14.58
N ASP A 171 2.61 6.88 14.80
CA ASP A 171 3.58 7.13 15.88
C ASP A 171 4.27 8.49 15.72
N VAL A 172 4.72 8.81 14.50
CA VAL A 172 5.38 10.10 14.21
C VAL A 172 4.39 11.26 14.37
N MET A 173 3.16 11.11 13.87
CA MET A 173 2.13 12.14 13.99
C MET A 173 1.76 12.43 15.45
N ARG A 174 1.62 11.40 16.28
CA ARG A 174 1.34 11.56 17.71
C ARG A 174 2.50 12.24 18.44
N THR A 175 3.74 11.84 18.16
CA THR A 175 4.93 12.45 18.77
C THR A 175 5.00 13.94 18.46
N LEU A 176 4.70 14.34 17.21
CA LEU A 176 4.66 15.75 16.82
C LEU A 176 3.51 16.53 17.48
N ALA A 177 2.32 15.92 17.61
CA ALA A 177 1.21 16.55 18.30
C ALA A 177 1.55 16.80 19.79
N SER A 178 2.04 15.78 20.50
CA SER A 178 2.40 15.89 21.93
C SER A 178 3.56 16.88 22.17
N THR A 179 4.57 16.91 21.28
CA THR A 179 5.65 17.91 21.41
C THR A 179 5.16 19.32 21.15
N SER A 180 4.19 19.53 20.25
CA SER A 180 3.59 20.85 20.02
C SER A 180 2.75 21.34 21.21
N GLU A 181 2.09 20.45 21.93
CA GLU A 181 1.35 20.79 23.16
C GLU A 181 2.32 21.30 24.24
N ILE A 182 3.45 20.61 24.44
CA ILE A 182 4.47 21.01 25.44
C ILE A 182 5.07 22.38 25.12
N VAL A 183 5.36 22.68 23.86
CA VAL A 183 5.95 23.97 23.45
C VAL A 183 4.97 25.13 23.65
N ASN A 184 3.66 24.91 23.53
CA ASN A 184 2.65 25.96 23.75
C ASN A 184 2.37 26.25 25.23
N HIS A 185 2.89 25.43 26.15
CA HIS A 185 2.75 25.58 27.60
C HIS A 185 3.99 26.18 28.28
N ASN A 186 5.03 26.50 27.52
CA ASN A 186 6.23 27.22 27.96
C ASN A 186 6.29 28.60 27.28
#